data_AF-R7U9G0-F1
#
_entry.id   AF-R7U9G0-F1
#
_cell.length_a   1.000
_cell.length_b   1.000
_cell.length_c   1.000
_cell.angle_alpha   90.00
_cell.angle_beta   90.00
_cell.angle_gamma   90.00
#
_symmetry.space_group_name_H-M   'P 1'
#
loop_
_entity.id
_entity.type
_entity.pdbx_description
1 polymer ?
#
loop_
_entity_poly.entity_id
_entity_poly.type
_entity_poly.pdbx_seq_one_letter_code
_entity_poly.pdbx_strand_id
1 'polypeptide(L)'
;MTVRAFYGFIMDTSVLFEWLRDFGLIKRTRYCPVCKEAMKLKKVPDERLSDGCIWRCDRKIGGKRRGKEISVRHSSWFSHSKMTLSEILELTFWWVRGDKQDVIMNETGHGEHTLVDWGNFMRECCLVYLEKFGNLGKIGGEGVIVEIDESKFGKRKYRGNLVEGSWVIGGRERDNPKKCFFEVVEN
;
A
#
# COMPACT_ATOMS: atom_id res chain seq x y z
N MET A 1 18.68 6.53 1.80
CA MET A 1 17.93 7.78 2.04
C MET A 1 17.86 7.99 3.54
N THR A 2 18.24 9.16 4.05
CA THR A 2 18.12 9.46 5.49
C THR A 2 16.68 9.82 5.83
N VAL A 3 16.27 9.64 7.09
CA VAL A 3 14.93 10.05 7.57
C VAL A 3 14.67 11.54 7.25
N ARG A 4 15.65 12.41 7.51
CA ARG A 4 15.56 13.83 7.19
C ARG A 4 15.31 14.12 5.71
N ALA A 5 16.02 13.42 4.81
CA ALA A 5 15.82 13.58 3.38
C ALA A 5 14.44 13.09 2.94
N PHE A 6 13.96 11.99 3.54
CA PHE A 6 12.62 11.47 3.29
C PHE A 6 11.53 12.46 3.68
N TYR A 7 11.58 13.02 4.90
CA TYR A 7 10.63 14.06 5.33
C TYR A 7 10.71 15.32 4.47
N GLY A 8 11.92 15.74 4.06
CA GLY A 8 12.07 16.83 3.11
C GLY A 8 11.34 16.58 1.78
N PHE A 9 11.27 15.33 1.33
CA PHE A 9 10.56 14.93 0.12
C PHE A 9 9.04 14.84 0.32
N ILE A 10 8.55 14.14 1.35
CA ILE A 10 7.10 13.91 1.52
C ILE A 10 6.32 15.13 2.01
N MET A 11 6.98 16.14 2.58
CA MET A 11 6.34 17.36 3.06
C MET A 11 6.10 18.39 1.95
N ASP A 12 6.77 18.27 0.80
CA ASP A 12 6.42 19.03 -0.39
C ASP A 12 5.32 18.29 -1.17
N THR A 13 4.08 18.71 -0.95
CA THR A 13 2.90 18.07 -1.55
C THR A 13 2.91 18.10 -3.07
N SER A 14 3.50 19.12 -3.70
CA SER A 14 3.57 19.24 -5.15
C SER A 14 4.60 18.26 -5.72
N VAL A 15 5.78 18.18 -5.11
CA VAL A 15 6.83 17.24 -5.49
C VAL A 15 6.37 15.80 -5.26
N LEU A 16 5.78 15.51 -4.10
CA LEU A 16 5.22 14.20 -3.80
C LEU A 16 4.16 13.81 -4.82
N PHE A 17 3.21 14.70 -5.12
CA PHE A 17 2.12 14.40 -6.05
C PHE A 17 2.62 14.08 -7.46
N GLU A 18 3.57 14.86 -7.99
CA GLU A 18 4.15 14.56 -9.31
C GLU A 18 4.98 13.27 -9.30
N TRP A 19 5.76 13.02 -8.24
CA TRP A 19 6.49 11.76 -8.08
C TRP A 19 5.53 10.55 -8.07
N LEU A 20 4.42 10.64 -7.34
CA LEU A 20 3.38 9.60 -7.33
C LEU A 20 2.79 9.35 -8.72
N ARG A 21 2.70 10.38 -9.56
CA ARG A 21 2.23 10.25 -10.95
C ARG A 21 3.28 9.64 -11.86
N ASP A 22 4.55 9.97 -11.66
CA ASP A 22 5.69 9.39 -12.39
C ASP A 22 5.84 7.89 -12.13
N PHE A 23 5.69 7.48 -10.88
CA PHE A 23 5.73 6.07 -10.48
C PHE A 23 4.45 5.30 -10.83
N GLY A 24 3.44 5.97 -11.42
CA GLY A 24 2.18 5.34 -11.81
C GLY A 24 1.25 5.00 -10.63
N LEU A 25 1.56 5.46 -9.42
CA LEU A 25 0.72 5.28 -8.24
C LEU A 25 -0.52 6.19 -8.28
N ILE A 26 -0.41 7.35 -8.93
CA ILE A 26 -1.56 8.22 -9.27
C ILE A 26 -1.63 8.36 -10.79
N LYS A 27 -2.84 8.28 -11.35
CA LYS A 27 -3.02 8.35 -12.81
C LYS A 27 -2.63 9.73 -13.35
N ARG A 28 -1.87 9.77 -14.45
CA ARG A 28 -1.56 11.03 -15.17
C ARG A 28 -2.73 11.61 -15.94
N THR A 29 -3.63 10.75 -16.41
CA THR A 29 -4.82 11.11 -17.19
C THR A 29 -6.03 10.32 -16.72
N ARG A 30 -7.21 10.93 -16.81
CA ARG A 30 -8.47 10.27 -16.48
C ARG A 30 -9.54 10.63 -17.48
N TYR A 31 -10.38 9.66 -17.82
CA TYR A 31 -11.54 9.86 -18.69
C TYR A 31 -12.82 9.90 -17.88
N CYS A 32 -13.74 10.77 -18.29
CA CYS A 32 -15.04 10.91 -17.64
C CYS A 32 -15.87 9.63 -17.86
N PRO A 33 -16.43 9.01 -16.80
CA PRO A 33 -17.21 7.79 -16.97
C PRO A 33 -18.49 8.01 -17.79
N VAL A 34 -18.97 9.26 -17.87
CA VAL A 34 -20.21 9.64 -18.57
C VAL A 34 -19.95 10.03 -20.02
N CYS A 35 -19.13 11.05 -20.28
CA CYS A 35 -18.91 11.55 -21.64
C CYS A 35 -17.67 10.96 -22.34
N LYS A 36 -16.91 10.10 -21.66
CA LYS A 36 -15.69 9.41 -22.16
C LYS A 36 -14.51 10.30 -22.58
N GLU A 37 -14.68 11.62 -22.57
CA GLU A 37 -13.60 12.58 -22.78
C GLU A 37 -12.62 12.69 -21.61
N ALA A 38 -11.40 13.17 -21.92
CA ALA A 38 -10.37 13.45 -20.92
C ALA A 38 -10.83 14.54 -19.92
N MET A 39 -10.64 14.26 -18.63
CA MET A 39 -10.93 15.18 -17.53
C MET A 39 -9.75 16.13 -17.30
N LYS A 40 -10.03 17.32 -16.78
CA LYS A 40 -9.01 18.28 -16.37
C LYS A 40 -8.66 18.06 -14.90
N LEU A 41 -7.38 18.19 -14.57
CA LEU A 41 -6.95 18.30 -13.18
C LEU A 41 -7.20 19.73 -12.71
N LYS A 42 -8.02 19.90 -11.67
CA LYS A 42 -8.36 21.21 -11.13
C LYS A 42 -7.83 21.33 -9.72
N LYS A 43 -7.05 22.39 -9.47
CA LYS A 43 -6.63 22.77 -8.12
C LYS A 43 -7.84 23.16 -7.27
N VAL A 44 -7.83 22.73 -6.03
CA VAL A 44 -8.81 23.10 -5.01
C VAL A 44 -8.06 23.55 -3.76
N PRO A 45 -8.63 24.43 -2.93
CA PRO A 45 -8.01 24.81 -1.67
C PRO A 45 -7.83 23.60 -0.74
N ASP A 46 -6.75 23.60 0.04
CA ASP A 46 -6.39 22.48 0.90
C ASP A 46 -7.43 22.27 2.02
N GLU A 47 -8.14 23.31 2.43
CA GLU A 47 -9.24 23.23 3.41
C GLU A 47 -10.41 22.39 2.87
N ARG A 48 -10.53 22.30 1.54
CA ARG A 48 -11.54 21.47 0.89
C ARG A 48 -11.08 20.02 0.79
N LEU A 49 -9.84 19.81 0.34
CA LEU A 49 -9.27 18.49 0.09
C LEU A 49 -7.76 18.54 0.29
N SER A 50 -7.24 17.66 1.15
CA SER A 50 -5.80 17.57 1.45
C SER A 50 -4.91 17.26 0.25
N ASP A 51 -5.47 16.68 -0.82
CA ASP A 51 -4.75 16.41 -2.07
C ASP A 51 -4.53 17.67 -2.94
N GLY A 52 -5.16 18.79 -2.61
CA GLY A 52 -5.06 20.05 -3.34
C GLY A 52 -5.62 20.03 -4.78
N CYS A 53 -6.14 18.89 -5.25
CA CYS A 53 -6.64 18.75 -6.61
C CYS A 53 -7.67 17.63 -6.81
N ILE A 54 -8.47 17.76 -7.89
CA ILE A 54 -9.48 16.78 -8.30
C ILE A 54 -9.51 16.62 -9.82
N TRP A 55 -9.98 15.48 -10.30
CA TRP A 55 -10.39 15.34 -11.69
C TRP A 55 -11.77 15.94 -11.89
N ARG A 56 -11.90 16.89 -12.82
CA ARG A 56 -13.18 17.52 -13.15
C ARG A 56 -13.50 17.43 -14.64
N CYS A 57 -14.74 17.03 -14.92
CA CYS A 57 -15.33 17.12 -16.24
C CYS A 57 -16.07 18.46 -16.36
N ASP A 58 -15.70 19.29 -17.32
CA ASP A 58 -16.36 20.58 -17.57
C ASP A 58 -17.38 20.55 -18.72
N ARG A 59 -17.58 19.38 -19.34
CA ARG A 59 -18.47 19.25 -20.49
C ARG A 59 -19.94 19.46 -20.09
N LYS A 60 -20.70 20.08 -21.00
CA LYS A 60 -22.15 20.16 -20.92
C LYS A 60 -22.75 18.95 -21.65
N ILE A 61 -23.75 18.30 -21.06
CA ILE A 61 -24.53 17.23 -21.69
C ILE A 61 -25.99 17.69 -21.71
N GLY A 62 -26.58 17.84 -22.90
CA GLY A 62 -27.92 18.40 -23.05
C GLY A 62 -28.04 19.84 -22.54
N GLY A 63 -27.05 20.69 -22.79
CA GLY A 63 -27.03 22.11 -22.37
C GLY A 63 -26.72 22.35 -20.88
N LYS A 64 -26.87 21.35 -20.01
CA LYS A 64 -26.59 21.46 -18.57
C LYS A 64 -25.15 21.04 -18.24
N ARG A 65 -24.44 21.83 -17.41
CA ARG A 65 -23.15 21.43 -16.84
C ARG A 65 -23.38 20.27 -15.88
N ARG A 66 -22.91 19.08 -16.22
CA ARG A 66 -22.85 17.93 -15.30
C ARG A 66 -21.40 17.80 -14.83
N GLY A 67 -20.99 18.70 -13.93
CA GLY A 67 -19.64 18.73 -13.39
C GLY A 67 -19.36 17.47 -12.58
N LYS A 68 -18.92 16.39 -13.23
CA LYS A 68 -18.50 15.18 -12.53
C LYS A 68 -17.11 15.44 -11.98
N GLU A 69 -17.01 15.36 -10.66
CA GLU A 69 -15.74 15.43 -9.93
C GLU A 69 -15.37 14.02 -9.44
N ILE A 70 -14.08 13.69 -9.54
CA ILE A 70 -13.54 12.41 -9.08
C ILE A 70 -12.21 12.68 -8.37
N SER A 71 -11.99 12.04 -7.22
CA SER A 71 -10.71 12.11 -6.50
C SER A 71 -9.56 11.65 -7.39
N VAL A 72 -8.41 12.31 -7.25
CA VAL A 72 -7.15 11.90 -7.89
C VAL A 72 -6.72 10.50 -7.48
N ARG A 73 -7.12 10.08 -6.26
CA ARG A 73 -6.80 8.78 -5.68
C ARG A 73 -7.66 7.64 -6.22
N HIS A 74 -8.77 7.91 -6.90
CA HIS A 74 -9.74 6.86 -7.23
C HIS A 74 -9.15 5.77 -8.13
N SER A 75 -9.35 4.51 -7.74
CA SER A 75 -8.75 3.31 -8.36
C SER A 75 -7.22 3.36 -8.35
N SER A 76 -6.67 3.71 -7.20
CA SER A 76 -5.24 3.62 -6.89
C SER A 76 -5.07 3.04 -5.49
N TRP A 77 -3.82 2.77 -5.13
CA TRP A 77 -3.43 2.32 -3.80
C TRP A 77 -3.86 3.29 -2.68
N PHE A 78 -4.06 4.58 -2.98
CA PHE A 78 -4.52 5.61 -2.03
C PHE A 78 -6.05 5.70 -1.90
N SER A 79 -6.82 4.89 -2.65
CA SER A 79 -8.28 4.95 -2.63
C SER A 79 -8.85 4.64 -1.24
N HIS A 80 -9.94 5.30 -0.88
CA HIS A 80 -10.71 5.10 0.37
C HIS A 80 -9.97 5.41 1.68
N SER A 81 -8.66 5.67 1.65
CA SER A 81 -7.93 6.12 2.83
C SER A 81 -8.33 7.56 3.20
N LYS A 82 -8.46 7.79 4.51
CA LYS A 82 -8.66 9.12 5.10
C LYS A 82 -7.34 9.85 5.37
N MET A 83 -6.22 9.12 5.37
CA MET A 83 -4.89 9.69 5.54
C MET A 83 -4.50 10.52 4.31
N THR A 84 -3.66 11.53 4.47
CA THR A 84 -3.02 12.27 3.39
C THR A 84 -2.06 11.38 2.59
N LEU A 85 -1.66 11.82 1.39
CA LEU A 85 -0.66 11.10 0.60
C LEU A 85 0.68 11.00 1.34
N SER A 86 1.05 12.06 2.07
CA SER A 86 2.27 12.13 2.88
C SER A 86 2.22 11.16 4.05
N GLU A 87 1.13 11.13 4.83
CA GLU A 87 0.93 10.17 5.94
C GLU A 87 1.00 8.72 5.44
N ILE A 88 0.38 8.42 4.30
CA ILE A 88 0.42 7.08 3.71
C ILE A 88 1.87 6.67 3.38
N LEU A 89 2.65 7.56 2.75
CA LEU A 89 4.05 7.26 2.45
C LEU A 89 4.91 7.18 3.71
N GLU A 90 4.65 8.03 4.69
CA GLU A 90 5.34 8.04 5.98
C GLU A 90 5.16 6.70 6.69
N LEU A 91 3.92 6.28 6.93
CA LEU A 91 3.65 5.00 7.61
C LEU A 91 4.20 3.81 6.82
N THR A 92 4.19 3.88 5.49
CA THR A 92 4.81 2.86 4.64
C THR A 92 6.31 2.79 4.82
N PHE A 93 6.99 3.94 4.87
CA PHE A 93 8.43 4.02 5.10
C PHE A 93 8.82 3.37 6.42
N TRP A 94 8.13 3.72 7.51
CA TRP A 94 8.37 3.14 8.83
C TRP A 94 8.06 1.63 8.88
N TRP A 95 6.96 1.20 8.25
CA TRP A 95 6.60 -0.21 8.19
C TRP A 95 7.63 -1.05 7.43
N VAL A 96 8.10 -0.57 6.26
CA VAL A 96 9.12 -1.27 5.45
C VAL A 96 10.46 -1.32 6.17
N ARG A 97 10.80 -0.31 6.96
CA ARG A 97 12.02 -0.29 7.79
C ARG A 97 11.97 -1.27 8.95
N GLY A 98 10.78 -1.75 9.31
CA GLY A 98 10.57 -2.75 10.36
C GLY A 98 10.64 -2.16 11.77
N ASP A 99 10.34 -0.87 11.94
CA ASP A 99 10.34 -0.25 13.25
C ASP A 99 9.23 -0.75 14.14
N LYS A 100 9.47 -0.68 15.46
CA LYS A 100 8.47 -1.05 16.45
C LYS A 100 7.33 -0.04 16.47
N GLN A 101 6.12 -0.54 16.66
CA GLN A 101 4.89 0.26 16.58
C GLN A 101 4.88 1.43 17.57
N ASP A 102 5.38 1.23 18.79
CA ASP A 102 5.49 2.29 19.82
C ASP A 102 6.41 3.44 19.37
N VAL A 103 7.52 3.13 18.71
CA VAL A 103 8.40 4.12 18.10
C VAL A 103 7.66 4.89 17.01
N ILE A 104 6.97 4.19 16.10
CA ILE A 104 6.22 4.82 15.01
C ILE A 104 5.13 5.75 15.56
N MET A 105 4.41 5.35 16.61
CA MET A 105 3.41 6.20 17.26
C MET A 105 4.04 7.48 17.82
N ASN A 106 5.16 7.37 18.51
CA ASN A 106 5.85 8.51 19.12
C ASN A 106 6.40 9.49 18.07
N GLU A 107 6.95 8.97 16.97
CA GLU A 107 7.56 9.80 15.92
C GLU A 107 6.54 10.46 15.00
N THR A 108 5.42 9.78 14.71
CA THR A 108 4.44 10.23 13.71
C THR A 108 3.15 10.79 14.32
N GLY A 109 2.89 10.56 15.61
CA GLY A 109 1.67 10.98 16.29
C GLY A 109 0.41 10.17 15.91
N HIS A 110 0.52 9.11 15.11
CA HIS A 110 -0.61 8.29 14.72
C HIS A 110 -1.08 7.39 15.86
N GLY A 111 -2.40 7.14 15.93
CA GLY A 111 -2.99 6.23 16.89
C GLY A 111 -2.67 4.77 16.60
N GLU A 112 -2.68 3.95 17.65
CA GLU A 112 -2.44 2.50 17.58
C GLU A 112 -3.32 1.82 16.52
N HIS A 113 -4.63 2.10 16.53
CA HIS A 113 -5.57 1.51 15.58
C HIS A 113 -5.19 1.81 14.13
N THR A 114 -4.77 3.05 13.83
CA THR A 114 -4.35 3.45 12.48
C THR A 114 -3.12 2.67 12.03
N LEU A 115 -2.12 2.47 12.90
CA LEU A 115 -0.92 1.72 12.56
C LEU A 115 -1.19 0.23 12.36
N VAL A 116 -2.06 -0.36 13.18
CA VAL A 116 -2.47 -1.76 13.05
C VAL A 116 -3.22 -1.97 11.74
N ASP A 117 -4.21 -1.12 11.45
CA ASP A 117 -5.00 -1.18 10.22
C ASP A 117 -4.12 -0.99 8.99
N TRP A 118 -3.22 0.00 9.02
CA TRP A 118 -2.26 0.23 7.94
C TRP A 118 -1.32 -0.96 7.75
N GLY A 119 -0.79 -1.51 8.84
CA GLY A 119 0.07 -2.69 8.79
C GLY A 119 -0.63 -3.92 8.22
N ASN A 120 -1.93 -4.10 8.49
CA ASN A 120 -2.72 -5.18 7.89
C ASN A 120 -2.91 -4.95 6.39
N PHE A 121 -3.26 -3.74 5.98
CA PHE A 121 -3.34 -3.38 4.56
C PHE A 121 -2.02 -3.60 3.81
N MET A 122 -0.88 -3.26 4.42
CA MET A 122 0.44 -3.52 3.85
C MET A 122 0.72 -5.02 3.67
N ARG A 123 0.35 -5.86 4.65
CA ARG A 123 0.47 -7.32 4.52
C ARG A 123 -0.41 -7.87 3.40
N GLU A 124 -1.65 -7.40 3.28
CA GLU A 124 -2.54 -7.78 2.18
C GLU A 124 -1.95 -7.38 0.82
N CYS A 125 -1.35 -6.19 0.71
CA CYS A 125 -0.65 -5.77 -0.51
C CYS A 125 0.50 -6.72 -0.86
N CYS A 126 1.29 -7.14 0.13
CA CYS A 126 2.36 -8.13 -0.08
C CYS A 126 1.80 -9.48 -0.52
N LEU A 127 0.70 -9.96 0.06
CA LEU A 127 0.05 -11.21 -0.34
C LEU A 127 -0.44 -11.15 -1.78
N VAL A 128 -1.13 -10.07 -2.18
CA VAL A 128 -1.58 -9.87 -3.57
C VAL A 128 -0.39 -9.81 -4.53
N TYR A 129 0.72 -9.20 -4.12
CA TYR A 129 1.95 -9.20 -4.92
C TYR A 129 2.51 -10.61 -5.08
N LEU A 130 2.60 -11.38 -4.00
CA LEU A 130 3.09 -12.76 -4.04
C LEU A 130 2.17 -13.66 -4.87
N GLU A 131 0.85 -13.50 -4.78
CA GLU A 131 -0.10 -14.26 -5.60
C GLU A 131 0.05 -13.95 -7.10
N LYS A 132 0.23 -12.67 -7.45
CA LYS A 132 0.30 -12.24 -8.86
C LYS A 132 1.68 -12.41 -9.50
N PHE A 133 2.73 -12.21 -8.71
CA PHE A 133 4.10 -12.07 -9.20
C PHE A 133 5.09 -12.96 -8.45
N GLY A 134 4.74 -13.45 -7.26
CA GLY A 134 5.49 -14.50 -6.62
C GLY A 134 5.41 -15.71 -7.52
N ASN A 135 6.56 -16.21 -7.95
CA ASN A 135 6.63 -17.44 -8.71
C ASN A 135 6.44 -18.62 -7.73
N LEU A 136 5.24 -18.70 -7.15
CA LEU A 136 4.79 -19.72 -6.19
C LEU A 136 4.59 -21.09 -6.86
N GLY A 137 5.15 -21.29 -8.06
CA GLY A 137 5.18 -22.57 -8.74
C GLY A 137 6.18 -23.52 -8.11
N LYS A 138 6.44 -24.65 -8.79
CA LYS A 138 7.40 -25.65 -8.32
C LYS A 138 8.77 -25.01 -8.06
N ILE A 139 9.24 -25.15 -6.83
CA ILE A 139 10.60 -24.78 -6.43
C ILE A 139 11.51 -26.01 -6.40
N GLY A 140 12.81 -25.80 -6.58
CA GLY A 140 13.79 -26.87 -6.63
C GLY A 140 13.97 -27.48 -8.02
N GLY A 141 14.76 -28.54 -8.10
CA GLY A 141 15.21 -29.16 -9.34
C GLY A 141 16.63 -29.71 -9.19
N GLU A 142 17.16 -30.34 -10.24
CA GLU A 142 18.54 -30.80 -10.24
C GLU A 142 19.50 -29.62 -10.05
N GLY A 143 20.40 -29.73 -9.07
CA GLY A 143 21.36 -28.67 -8.74
C GLY A 143 20.80 -27.46 -7.99
N VAL A 144 19.51 -27.42 -7.64
CA VAL A 144 18.90 -26.29 -6.93
C VAL A 144 18.79 -26.60 -5.43
N ILE A 145 19.36 -25.72 -4.60
CA ILE A 145 19.25 -25.82 -3.14
C ILE A 145 18.02 -25.04 -2.67
N VAL A 146 17.12 -25.74 -1.98
CA VAL A 146 15.95 -25.16 -1.33
C VAL A 146 16.16 -25.13 0.18
N GLU A 147 15.98 -23.96 0.78
CA GLU A 147 15.95 -23.77 2.22
C GLU A 147 14.50 -23.90 2.68
N ILE A 148 14.23 -24.82 3.60
CA ILE A 148 12.90 -25.07 4.18
C ILE A 148 12.95 -24.69 5.65
N ASP A 149 11.91 -24.02 6.13
CA ASP A 149 11.74 -23.66 7.53
C ASP A 149 10.30 -23.92 7.98
N GLU A 150 10.14 -24.20 9.27
CA GLU A 150 8.84 -24.44 9.90
C GLU A 150 8.57 -23.38 10.95
N SER A 151 7.45 -22.68 10.81
CA SER A 151 7.04 -21.65 11.76
C SER A 151 5.65 -21.96 12.30
N LYS A 152 5.52 -22.06 13.62
CA LYS A 152 4.22 -22.23 14.27
C LYS A 152 3.61 -20.86 14.58
N PHE A 153 2.50 -20.55 13.90
CA PHE A 153 1.76 -19.32 14.11
C PHE A 153 0.56 -19.56 15.03
N GLY A 154 0.59 -19.00 16.24
CA GLY A 154 -0.50 -19.11 17.21
C GLY A 154 -0.81 -17.77 17.86
N LYS A 155 -2.09 -17.49 18.13
CA LYS A 155 -2.45 -16.38 19.00
C LYS A 155 -2.08 -16.73 20.45
N ARG A 156 -1.35 -15.83 21.11
CA ARG A 156 -1.17 -15.92 22.55
C ARG A 156 -2.50 -15.56 23.23
N LYS A 157 -2.98 -16.39 24.16
CA LYS A 157 -4.05 -15.94 25.08
C LYS A 157 -3.50 -14.78 25.91
N TYR A 158 -4.32 -13.76 26.18
CA TYR A 158 -3.91 -12.58 26.95
C TYR A 158 -3.25 -13.02 28.28
N ARG A 159 -1.95 -12.72 28.44
CA ARG A 159 -1.11 -13.13 29.59
C ARG A 159 -1.06 -14.64 29.87
N GLY A 160 -1.15 -15.51 28.86
CA GLY A 160 -1.11 -16.98 29.01
C GLY A 160 -0.22 -17.74 28.01
N ASN A 161 -0.36 -19.08 28.03
CA ASN A 161 0.32 -20.02 27.12
C ASN A 161 -0.10 -19.79 25.66
N LEU A 162 0.78 -20.15 24.71
CA LEU A 162 0.43 -20.22 23.29
C LEU A 162 -0.78 -21.14 23.11
N VAL A 163 -1.82 -20.66 22.42
CA VAL A 163 -2.94 -21.50 22.00
C VAL A 163 -2.51 -22.34 20.80
N GLU A 164 -3.26 -23.41 20.52
CA GLU A 164 -3.23 -24.14 19.26
C GLU A 164 -3.14 -23.17 18.08
N GLY A 165 -2.11 -23.37 17.26
CA GLY A 165 -1.72 -22.50 16.17
C GLY A 165 -1.38 -23.36 14.98
N SER A 166 -1.54 -22.78 13.78
CA SER A 166 -1.25 -23.47 12.54
C SER A 166 0.25 -23.54 12.32
N TRP A 167 0.73 -24.70 11.90
CA TRP A 167 2.07 -24.82 11.36
C TRP A 167 2.06 -24.28 9.94
N VAL A 168 3.07 -23.49 9.60
CA VAL A 168 3.32 -23.06 8.23
C VAL A 168 4.71 -23.55 7.86
N ILE A 169 4.78 -24.30 6.77
CA ILE A 169 6.04 -24.71 6.15
C ILE A 169 6.32 -23.71 5.05
N GLY A 170 7.45 -23.03 5.15
CA GLY A 170 7.95 -22.13 4.13
C GLY A 170 9.17 -22.72 3.44
N GLY A 171 9.34 -22.39 2.16
CA GLY A 171 10.58 -22.72 1.46
C GLY A 171 10.97 -21.66 0.44
N ARG A 172 12.27 -21.51 0.17
CA ARG A 172 12.79 -20.64 -0.90
C ARG A 172 14.00 -21.26 -1.59
N GLU A 173 14.19 -20.96 -2.87
CA GLU A 173 15.45 -21.29 -3.56
C GLU A 173 16.57 -20.35 -3.07
N ARG A 174 17.72 -20.91 -2.69
CA ARG A 174 18.86 -20.13 -2.17
C ARG A 174 19.35 -19.09 -3.16
N ASP A 175 19.47 -19.48 -4.43
CA ASP A 175 20.01 -18.64 -5.50
C ASP A 175 18.94 -17.83 -6.23
N ASN A 176 17.66 -18.03 -5.91
CA ASN A 176 16.54 -17.29 -6.48
C ASN A 176 15.48 -16.95 -5.42
N PRO A 177 15.66 -15.84 -4.67
CA PRO A 177 14.79 -15.50 -3.54
C PRO A 177 13.35 -15.12 -3.94
N LYS A 178 13.04 -15.01 -5.25
CA LYS A 178 11.68 -14.76 -5.76
C LYS A 178 10.85 -16.04 -5.89
N LYS A 179 11.50 -17.21 -5.82
CA LYS A 179 10.84 -18.51 -5.82
C LYS A 179 10.73 -19.00 -4.38
N CYS A 180 9.51 -19.02 -3.88
CA CYS A 180 9.19 -19.50 -2.55
C CYS A 180 7.81 -20.16 -2.52
N PHE A 181 7.54 -20.90 -1.45
CA PHE A 181 6.20 -21.35 -1.10
C PHE A 181 5.95 -21.11 0.39
N PHE A 182 4.68 -21.05 0.77
CA PHE A 182 4.22 -21.06 2.15
C PHE A 182 2.95 -21.90 2.19
N GLU A 183 2.98 -23.00 2.92
CA GLU A 183 1.84 -23.92 3.03
C GLU A 183 1.43 -24.06 4.48
N VAL A 184 0.13 -23.87 4.74
CA VAL A 184 -0.45 -24.12 6.06
C VAL A 184 -0.68 -25.61 6.19
N VAL A 185 -0.13 -26.21 7.25
CA VAL A 185 -0.35 -27.63 7.55
C VAL A 185 -1.63 -27.75 8.35
N GLU A 186 -2.62 -28.44 7.80
CA GLU A 186 -3.83 -28.83 8.52
C GLU A 186 -3.48 -29.85 9.62
N ASN A 187 -4.00 -29.65 10.82
CA ASN A 187 -3.82 -30.55 11.95
C ASN A 187 -4.64 -31.84 11.79
#